data_AF-A0AAU5M7X2-F1
#
_entry.id   AF-A0AAU5M7X2-F1
#
_cell.length_a   1.000
_cell.length_b   1.000
_cell.length_c   1.000
_cell.angle_alpha   90.00
_cell.angle_beta   90.00
_cell.angle_gamma   90.00
#
_symmetry.space_group_name_H-M   'P 1'
#
loop_
_entity.id
_entity.type
_entity.pdbx_description
1 polymer ?
#
loop_
_entity_poly.entity_id
_entity_poly.type
_entity_poly.pdbx_seq_one_letter_code
_entity_poly.pdbx_strand_id
1 'polypeptide(L)'
;MSAAASQHGHTHRLDLDDASVREWDATVVGVDPERGIVLDRSAFYPGGGGQPPDQGVLLWGGVRTRIAGTVRGDDLYLVPQDGDPVPPVGTAVRGALDDERRTQLMRTHSGLHVLTGVVFRDFGALVTGGNMEPLSARMDFDLADVPPDFKERVAEAVNAEIRTDRRITVSNLPREEAFAIPDIIRTATNLLPPDIEIVRIVDIAGLDTQADGGTHVASTAMIGQLEVVKMESKGKGFRRLRVRIT
;
A
#
# COMPACT_ATOMS: atom_id res chain seq x y z
N MET A 1 16.01 -5.78 -11.57
CA MET A 1 14.73 -5.07 -11.86
C MET A 1 15.01 -4.13 -13.03
N SER A 2 14.16 -4.12 -14.06
CA SER A 2 14.31 -3.17 -15.17
C SER A 2 13.85 -1.79 -14.67
N ALA A 3 14.69 -0.76 -14.81
CA ALA A 3 14.38 0.61 -14.40
C ALA A 3 13.08 1.16 -15.01
N ALA A 4 12.58 0.58 -16.11
CA ALA A 4 11.36 1.00 -16.78
C ALA A 4 10.06 0.70 -15.99
N ALA A 5 10.03 -0.36 -15.17
CA ALA A 5 8.81 -0.74 -14.45
C ALA A 5 8.47 0.22 -13.29
N SER A 6 9.48 0.93 -12.80
CA SER A 6 9.38 1.82 -11.64
C SER A 6 9.50 3.30 -12.03
N GLN A 7 9.43 3.65 -13.31
CA GLN A 7 9.47 5.04 -13.76
C GLN A 7 8.05 5.63 -13.85
N HIS A 8 7.84 6.84 -13.32
CA HIS A 8 6.61 7.61 -13.50
C HIS A 8 6.94 9.08 -13.74
N GLY A 9 6.63 9.61 -14.92
CA GLY A 9 7.10 10.95 -15.32
C GLY A 9 8.62 11.03 -15.26
N HIS A 10 9.16 12.06 -14.61
CA HIS A 10 10.60 12.18 -14.36
C HIS A 10 11.08 11.34 -13.17
N THR A 11 10.15 10.85 -12.33
CA THR A 11 10.49 10.23 -11.06
C THR A 11 10.72 8.71 -11.18
N HIS A 12 11.90 8.25 -10.79
CA HIS A 12 12.14 6.84 -10.48
C HIS A 12 11.60 6.49 -9.08
N ARG A 13 10.64 5.55 -9.01
CA ARG A 13 9.87 5.16 -7.82
C ARG A 13 10.60 4.12 -6.99
N LEU A 14 11.38 4.59 -6.02
CA LEU A 14 12.15 3.75 -5.09
C LEU A 14 11.25 2.88 -4.20
N ASP A 15 10.02 3.33 -3.92
CA ASP A 15 9.05 2.60 -3.10
C ASP A 15 8.53 1.31 -3.77
N LEU A 16 8.59 1.24 -5.11
CA LEU A 16 8.24 0.03 -5.86
C LEU A 16 9.40 -0.96 -5.93
N ASP A 17 10.64 -0.45 -5.94
CA ASP A 17 11.86 -1.26 -5.96
C ASP A 17 12.17 -1.87 -4.60
N ASP A 18 12.09 -1.07 -3.54
CA ASP A 18 12.34 -1.50 -2.16
C ASP A 18 11.52 -0.66 -1.17
N ALA A 19 10.45 -1.26 -0.66
CA ALA A 19 9.55 -0.64 0.30
C ALA A 19 10.23 -0.35 1.66
N SER A 20 11.44 -0.84 1.92
CA SER A 20 12.22 -0.57 3.14
C SER A 20 13.01 0.73 3.09
N VAL A 21 13.16 1.37 1.91
CA VAL A 21 13.84 2.66 1.79
C VAL A 21 13.11 3.71 2.65
N ARG A 22 13.88 4.43 3.47
CA ARG A 22 13.40 5.51 4.35
C ARG A 22 14.04 6.85 4.04
N GLU A 23 15.29 6.83 3.62
CA GLU A 23 16.05 8.02 3.27
C GLU A 23 16.82 7.79 1.97
N TRP A 24 16.93 8.83 1.15
CA TRP A 24 17.62 8.78 -0.14
C TRP A 24 18.06 10.17 -0.57
N ASP A 25 19.00 10.23 -1.51
CA ASP A 25 19.40 11.47 -2.16
C ASP A 25 18.72 11.59 -3.54
N ALA A 26 18.32 12.80 -3.90
CA ALA A 26 17.62 13.12 -5.13
C ALA A 26 17.94 14.54 -5.61
N THR A 27 17.52 14.86 -6.83
CA THR A 27 17.60 16.20 -7.42
C THR A 27 16.19 16.68 -7.73
N VAL A 28 15.89 17.95 -7.43
CA VAL A 28 14.64 18.59 -7.84
C VAL A 28 14.69 18.82 -9.35
N VAL A 29 13.76 18.24 -10.08
CA VAL A 29 13.66 18.36 -11.55
C VAL A 29 12.50 19.23 -12.00
N GLY A 30 11.55 19.50 -11.10
CA GLY A 30 10.41 20.37 -11.38
C GLY A 30 9.81 20.96 -10.11
N VAL A 31 9.22 22.14 -10.24
CA VAL A 31 8.40 22.77 -9.20
C VAL A 31 7.21 23.39 -9.89
N ASP A 32 6.02 22.94 -9.51
CA ASP A 32 4.74 23.50 -9.91
C ASP A 32 4.10 24.18 -8.70
N PRO A 33 3.77 25.49 -8.75
CA PRO A 33 3.22 26.21 -7.61
C PRO A 33 1.88 25.67 -7.08
N GLU A 34 1.08 25.01 -7.93
CA GLU A 34 -0.23 24.48 -7.57
C GLU A 34 -0.17 22.99 -7.20
N ARG A 35 0.76 22.23 -7.81
CA ARG A 35 0.84 20.77 -7.65
C ARG A 35 1.93 20.30 -6.70
N GLY A 36 3.10 20.96 -6.68
CA GLY A 36 4.21 20.63 -5.78
C GLY A 36 5.54 20.36 -6.45
N ILE A 37 6.40 19.61 -5.76
CA ILE A 37 7.81 19.38 -6.11
C ILE A 37 7.96 18.04 -6.83
N VAL A 38 8.76 17.99 -7.89
CA VAL A 38 9.10 16.77 -8.63
C VAL A 38 10.59 16.45 -8.46
N LEU A 39 10.89 15.19 -8.17
CA LEU A 39 12.27 14.69 -7.99
C LEU A 39 12.66 13.71 -9.12
N ASP A 40 13.95 13.58 -9.41
CA ASP A 40 14.46 12.54 -10.32
C ASP A 40 14.20 11.12 -9.78
N ARG A 41 14.15 10.97 -8.45
CA ARG A 41 13.80 9.72 -7.75
C ARG A 41 13.15 10.00 -6.40
N SER A 42 12.22 9.15 -6.00
CA SER A 42 11.47 9.33 -4.75
C SER A 42 11.03 8.00 -4.16
N ALA A 43 11.10 7.89 -2.84
CA ALA A 43 10.48 6.78 -2.10
C ALA A 43 9.11 7.15 -1.50
N PHE A 44 8.55 8.34 -1.77
CA PHE A 44 7.20 8.67 -1.30
C PHE A 44 6.14 7.91 -2.12
N TYR A 45 5.31 7.12 -1.44
CA TYR A 45 4.15 6.47 -2.05
C TYR A 45 3.02 7.50 -2.21
N PRO A 46 2.43 7.66 -3.42
CA PRO A 46 1.34 8.61 -3.67
C PRO A 46 -0.02 8.18 -3.10
N GLY A 47 -0.11 7.02 -2.48
CA GLY A 47 -1.40 6.41 -2.15
C GLY A 47 -1.99 5.61 -3.31
N GLY A 48 -3.04 4.85 -3.01
CA GLY A 48 -3.70 3.96 -3.96
C GLY A 48 -4.25 2.71 -3.27
N GLY A 49 -5.24 2.04 -3.88
CA GLY A 49 -5.80 0.78 -3.33
C GLY A 49 -6.43 0.89 -1.93
N GLY A 50 -6.62 2.11 -1.41
CA GLY A 50 -7.08 2.36 -0.04
C GLY A 50 -5.95 2.68 0.96
N GLN A 51 -4.68 2.53 0.58
CA GLN A 51 -3.51 3.00 1.34
C GLN A 51 -3.33 4.52 1.17
N PRO A 52 -3.29 5.31 2.26
CA PRO A 52 -2.95 6.74 2.24
C PRO A 52 -1.53 7.02 1.72
N PRO A 53 -1.27 8.25 1.22
CA PRO A 53 0.07 8.65 0.83
C PRO A 53 1.01 8.76 2.04
N ASP A 54 2.31 8.67 1.76
CA ASP A 54 3.33 8.96 2.74
C ASP A 54 3.48 10.45 3.04
N GLN A 55 4.12 10.70 4.17
CA GLN A 55 4.54 12.00 4.64
C GLN A 55 6.02 11.94 4.99
N GLY A 56 6.65 13.10 5.18
CA GLY A 56 8.08 13.16 5.43
C GLY A 56 8.65 14.55 5.20
N VAL A 57 9.93 14.60 4.83
CA VAL A 57 10.66 15.85 4.62
C VAL A 57 11.63 15.77 3.44
N LEU A 58 11.97 16.93 2.90
CA LEU A 58 13.17 17.15 2.08
C LEU A 58 14.13 18.05 2.85
N LEU A 59 15.41 17.66 2.91
CA LEU A 59 16.49 18.41 3.55
C LEU A 59 17.44 18.94 2.47
N TRP A 60 17.73 20.24 2.48
CA TRP A 60 18.54 20.88 1.44
C TRP A 60 19.15 22.19 1.94
N GLY A 61 20.44 22.42 1.72
CA GLY A 61 21.08 23.70 2.10
C GLY A 61 20.90 24.14 3.56
N GLY A 62 20.74 23.19 4.49
CA GLY A 62 20.42 23.48 5.90
C GLY A 62 18.94 23.84 6.18
N VAL A 63 18.09 23.76 5.16
CA VAL A 63 16.65 24.02 5.18
C VAL A 63 15.88 22.69 5.20
N ARG A 64 14.70 22.71 5.81
CA ARG A 64 13.76 21.58 5.83
C ARG A 64 12.43 22.00 5.20
N THR A 65 11.95 21.19 4.28
CA THR A 65 10.61 21.27 3.69
C THR A 65 9.81 20.05 4.13
N ARG A 66 8.71 20.23 4.85
CA ARG A 66 7.80 19.15 5.23
C ARG A 66 6.89 18.80 4.05
N ILE A 67 6.70 17.51 3.81
CA ILE A 67 5.87 16.96 2.75
C ILE A 67 4.60 16.37 3.38
N ALA A 68 3.44 16.92 3.02
CA ALA A 68 2.13 16.55 3.56
C ALA A 68 1.51 15.33 2.88
N GLY A 69 1.96 15.02 1.66
CA GLY A 69 1.46 13.94 0.83
C GLY A 69 2.15 13.95 -0.53
N THR A 70 1.82 12.95 -1.34
CA THR A 70 2.30 12.86 -2.72
C THR A 70 1.11 12.56 -3.63
N VAL A 71 1.04 13.24 -4.77
CA VAL A 71 -0.06 13.11 -5.73
C VAL A 71 0.49 12.59 -7.05
N ARG A 72 -0.15 11.56 -7.58
CA ARG A 72 0.17 11.01 -8.89
C ARG A 72 -0.63 11.74 -9.97
N GLY A 73 0.08 12.37 -10.90
CA GLY A 73 -0.47 12.96 -12.13
C GLY A 73 0.32 12.48 -13.35
N ASP A 74 0.62 13.38 -14.27
CA ASP A 74 1.65 13.20 -15.31
C ASP A 74 3.07 13.06 -14.74
N ASP A 75 3.29 13.54 -13.52
CA ASP A 75 4.47 13.25 -12.70
C ASP A 75 4.08 12.85 -11.27
N LEU A 76 5.09 12.66 -10.41
CA LEU A 76 4.91 12.44 -8.98
C LEU A 76 5.16 13.75 -8.22
N TYR A 77 4.09 14.40 -7.79
CA TYR A 77 4.16 15.70 -7.11
C TYR A 77 4.17 15.53 -5.59
N LEU A 78 5.26 15.91 -4.94
CA LEU A 78 5.37 15.98 -3.50
C LEU A 78 4.77 17.32 -3.04
N VAL A 79 3.75 17.25 -2.18
CA VAL A 79 3.00 18.42 -1.71
C VAL A 79 3.69 18.99 -0.46
N PRO A 80 4.34 20.17 -0.55
CA PRO A 80 4.91 20.80 0.63
C PRO A 80 3.82 21.26 1.60
N GLN A 81 4.11 21.35 2.90
CA GLN A 81 3.22 22.01 3.84
C GLN A 81 3.14 23.52 3.55
N ASP A 82 1.97 24.11 3.79
CA ASP A 82 1.75 25.54 3.61
C ASP A 82 2.79 26.37 4.39
N GLY A 83 3.47 27.27 3.67
CA GLY A 83 4.48 28.16 4.23
C GLY A 83 5.88 27.56 4.38
N ASP A 84 6.08 26.27 4.10
CA ASP A 84 7.42 25.69 4.09
C ASP A 84 8.20 26.15 2.83
N PRO A 85 9.52 26.38 2.97
CA PRO A 85 10.36 26.79 1.84
C PRO A 85 10.44 25.67 0.80
N VAL A 86 10.46 26.03 -0.49
CA VAL A 86 10.52 25.07 -1.59
C VAL A 86 11.92 25.08 -2.24
N PRO A 87 12.60 23.93 -2.40
CA PRO A 87 13.88 23.87 -3.08
C PRO A 87 13.74 24.24 -4.56
N PRO A 88 14.58 25.14 -5.11
CA PRO A 88 14.59 25.44 -6.53
C PRO A 88 14.94 24.21 -7.39
N VAL A 89 14.55 24.23 -8.67
CA VAL A 89 14.97 23.21 -9.65
C VAL A 89 16.49 23.14 -9.74
N GLY A 90 17.03 21.92 -9.82
CA GLY A 90 18.47 21.63 -9.79
C GLY A 90 19.06 21.46 -8.38
N THR A 91 18.27 21.72 -7.33
CA THR A 91 18.74 21.55 -5.94
C THR A 91 18.89 20.08 -5.60
N ALA A 92 20.05 19.71 -5.05
CA ALA A 92 20.25 18.41 -4.43
C ALA A 92 19.55 18.38 -3.06
N VAL A 93 18.77 17.33 -2.82
CA VAL A 93 17.98 17.15 -1.60
C VAL A 93 18.21 15.76 -1.02
N ARG A 94 18.11 15.64 0.30
CA ARG A 94 17.91 14.34 0.97
C ARG A 94 16.44 14.19 1.32
N GLY A 95 15.77 13.22 0.73
CA GLY A 95 14.42 12.82 1.11
C GLY A 95 14.44 11.92 2.32
N ALA A 96 13.49 12.10 3.23
CA ALA A 96 13.27 11.21 4.37
C ALA A 96 11.77 11.04 4.61
N LEU A 97 11.30 9.80 4.72
CA LEU A 97 9.91 9.50 5.07
C LEU A 97 9.68 9.68 6.58
N ASP A 98 8.44 9.93 6.95
CA ASP A 98 7.93 9.61 8.28
C ASP A 98 7.93 8.07 8.43
N ASP A 99 8.99 7.55 9.04
CA ASP A 99 9.22 6.11 9.19
C ASP A 99 8.13 5.43 10.02
N GLU A 100 7.66 6.07 11.08
CA GLU A 100 6.60 5.52 11.92
C GLU A 100 5.31 5.37 11.11
N ARG A 101 4.91 6.43 10.40
CA ARG A 101 3.73 6.38 9.52
C ARG A 101 3.88 5.30 8.46
N ARG A 102 4.99 5.28 7.71
CA ARG A 102 5.23 4.30 6.64
C ARG A 102 5.18 2.87 7.17
N THR A 103 5.82 2.61 8.30
CA THR A 103 5.86 1.29 8.92
C THR A 103 4.47 0.85 9.38
N GLN A 104 3.70 1.74 10.02
CA GLN A 104 2.33 1.45 10.44
C GLN A 104 1.40 1.18 9.23
N LEU A 105 1.57 1.90 8.13
CA LEU A 105 0.84 1.67 6.89
C LEU A 105 1.20 0.29 6.30
N MET A 106 2.49 -0.05 6.15
CA MET A 106 2.93 -1.35 5.64
C MET A 106 2.40 -2.53 6.48
N ARG A 107 2.40 -2.39 7.81
CA ARG A 107 1.82 -3.36 8.75
C ARG A 107 0.33 -3.53 8.49
N THR A 108 -0.39 -2.42 8.40
CA THR A 108 -1.84 -2.44 8.15
C THR A 108 -2.17 -3.07 6.81
N HIS A 109 -1.49 -2.67 5.75
CA HIS A 109 -1.74 -3.19 4.41
C HIS A 109 -1.48 -4.69 4.33
N SER A 110 -0.35 -5.16 4.87
CA SER A 110 -0.03 -6.59 4.89
C SER A 110 -1.01 -7.38 5.76
N GLY A 111 -1.47 -6.80 6.89
CA GLY A 111 -2.54 -7.37 7.71
C GLY A 111 -3.86 -7.51 6.95
N LEU A 112 -4.19 -6.56 6.07
CA LEU A 112 -5.35 -6.66 5.19
C LEU A 112 -5.21 -7.77 4.15
N HIS A 113 -4.02 -8.00 3.60
CA HIS A 113 -3.79 -9.15 2.71
C HIS A 113 -3.97 -10.49 3.43
N VAL A 114 -3.42 -10.63 4.65
CA VAL A 114 -3.64 -11.85 5.44
C VAL A 114 -5.15 -12.03 5.75
N LEU A 115 -5.84 -10.96 6.15
CA LEU A 115 -7.28 -11.00 6.38
C LEU A 115 -8.06 -11.43 5.13
N THR A 116 -7.77 -10.85 3.98
CA THR A 116 -8.49 -11.15 2.74
C THR A 116 -8.19 -12.55 2.23
N GLY A 117 -6.93 -13.01 2.32
CA GLY A 117 -6.54 -14.38 2.02
C GLY A 117 -7.28 -15.40 2.90
N VAL A 118 -7.34 -15.17 4.21
CA VAL A 118 -8.09 -16.03 5.16
C VAL A 118 -9.59 -16.02 4.86
N VAL A 119 -10.19 -14.85 4.68
CA VAL A 119 -11.64 -14.74 4.41
C VAL A 119 -12.02 -15.41 3.09
N PHE A 120 -11.19 -15.27 2.06
CA PHE A 120 -11.39 -15.96 0.79
C PHE A 120 -11.23 -17.48 0.92
N ARG A 121 -10.16 -17.95 1.56
CA ARG A 121 -9.89 -19.38 1.75
C ARG A 121 -10.99 -20.08 2.54
N ASP A 122 -11.43 -19.47 3.65
CA ASP A 122 -12.30 -20.13 4.62
C ASP A 122 -13.78 -19.92 4.35
N PHE A 123 -14.14 -18.84 3.63
CA PHE A 123 -15.54 -18.44 3.41
C PHE A 123 -15.89 -18.16 1.95
N GLY A 124 -14.92 -18.21 1.02
CA GLY A 124 -15.14 -17.96 -0.40
C GLY A 124 -15.53 -16.52 -0.74
N ALA A 125 -15.36 -15.57 0.19
CA ALA A 125 -15.85 -14.21 0.07
C ALA A 125 -14.82 -13.27 -0.55
N LEU A 126 -15.25 -12.49 -1.54
CA LEU A 126 -14.42 -11.49 -2.22
C LEU A 126 -14.51 -10.11 -1.55
N VAL A 127 -13.47 -9.31 -1.74
CA VAL A 127 -13.43 -7.92 -1.29
C VAL A 127 -14.29 -7.05 -2.19
N THR A 128 -15.14 -6.22 -1.59
CA THR A 128 -16.02 -5.28 -2.30
C THR A 128 -15.64 -3.82 -2.07
N GLY A 129 -14.65 -3.58 -1.20
CA GLY A 129 -14.06 -2.28 -0.95
C GLY A 129 -13.31 -2.24 0.38
N GLY A 130 -12.50 -1.22 0.58
CA GLY A 130 -11.74 -1.04 1.81
C GLY A 130 -11.15 0.34 1.90
N ASN A 131 -10.62 0.67 3.06
CA ASN A 131 -9.64 1.73 3.25
C ASN A 131 -8.83 1.46 4.52
N MET A 132 -7.69 2.11 4.63
CA MET A 132 -6.83 2.01 5.80
C MET A 132 -6.29 3.36 6.21
N GLU A 133 -5.90 3.41 7.47
CA GLU A 133 -5.11 4.44 8.13
C GLU A 133 -3.98 3.72 8.88
N PRO A 134 -3.00 4.43 9.45
CA PRO A 134 -2.00 3.80 10.29
C PRO A 134 -2.67 2.95 11.41
N LEU A 135 -2.36 1.65 11.42
CA LEU A 135 -2.82 0.63 12.36
C LEU A 135 -4.34 0.40 12.45
N SER A 136 -5.13 0.93 11.52
CA SER A 136 -6.59 0.71 11.51
C SER A 136 -7.15 0.69 10.11
N ALA A 137 -8.16 -0.14 9.87
CA ALA A 137 -8.74 -0.28 8.55
C ALA A 137 -10.19 -0.74 8.59
N ARG A 138 -10.86 -0.63 7.44
CA ARG A 138 -12.08 -1.37 7.18
C ARG A 138 -11.95 -2.18 5.89
N MET A 139 -12.53 -3.37 5.89
CA MET A 139 -12.66 -4.21 4.71
C MET A 139 -14.10 -4.66 4.54
N ASP A 140 -14.61 -4.51 3.33
CA ASP A 140 -15.96 -4.87 2.94
C ASP A 140 -15.91 -6.16 2.13
N PHE A 141 -16.78 -7.12 2.44
CA PHE A 141 -16.83 -8.43 1.80
C PHE A 141 -18.23 -8.75 1.28
N ASP A 142 -18.31 -9.50 0.20
CA ASP A 142 -19.52 -10.24 -0.18
C ASP A 142 -19.60 -11.52 0.65
N LEU A 143 -20.22 -11.39 1.83
CA LEU A 143 -20.29 -12.41 2.87
C LEU A 143 -21.75 -12.60 3.28
N ALA A 144 -22.48 -13.37 2.48
CA ALA A 144 -23.91 -13.61 2.66
C ALA A 144 -24.22 -14.37 3.95
N ASP A 145 -23.50 -15.46 4.18
CA ASP A 145 -23.64 -16.32 5.35
C ASP A 145 -22.56 -16.01 6.37
N VAL A 146 -22.98 -15.55 7.55
CA VAL A 146 -22.08 -15.18 8.64
C VAL A 146 -22.33 -16.12 9.82
N PRO A 147 -21.40 -17.02 10.15
CA PRO A 147 -21.55 -17.87 11.33
C PRO A 147 -21.56 -17.03 12.62
N PRO A 148 -22.19 -17.51 13.71
CA PRO A 148 -22.31 -16.76 14.96
C PRO A 148 -20.99 -16.30 15.58
N ASP A 149 -19.91 -17.07 15.35
CA ASP A 149 -18.54 -16.88 15.86
C ASP A 149 -17.57 -16.36 14.79
N PHE A 150 -18.09 -15.78 13.70
CA PHE A 150 -17.30 -15.37 12.55
C PHE A 150 -16.11 -14.46 12.91
N LYS A 151 -16.34 -13.46 13.77
CA LYS A 151 -15.31 -12.47 14.13
C LYS A 151 -14.14 -13.13 14.85
N GLU A 152 -14.45 -13.99 15.82
CA GLU A 152 -13.49 -14.71 16.65
C GLU A 152 -12.69 -15.69 15.79
N ARG A 153 -13.38 -16.48 14.95
CA ARG A 153 -12.74 -17.43 14.04
C ARG A 153 -11.81 -16.76 13.03
N VAL A 154 -12.25 -15.66 12.42
CA VAL A 154 -11.41 -14.90 11.47
C VAL A 154 -10.21 -14.32 12.18
N ALA A 155 -10.38 -13.69 13.34
CA ALA A 155 -9.26 -13.13 14.09
C ALA A 155 -8.25 -14.22 14.50
N GLU A 156 -8.72 -15.37 14.98
CA GLU A 156 -7.86 -16.48 15.36
C GLU A 156 -7.08 -17.02 14.16
N ALA A 157 -7.76 -17.29 13.04
CA ALA A 157 -7.15 -17.78 11.81
C ALA A 157 -6.12 -16.80 11.24
N VAL A 158 -6.45 -15.51 11.16
CA VAL A 158 -5.53 -14.46 10.71
C VAL A 158 -4.28 -14.40 11.60
N ASN A 159 -4.45 -14.39 12.91
CA ASN A 159 -3.30 -14.31 13.80
C ASN A 159 -2.49 -15.61 13.81
N ALA A 160 -3.09 -16.76 13.51
CA ALA A 160 -2.36 -18.00 13.26
C ALA A 160 -1.45 -17.86 12.04
N GLU A 161 -1.96 -17.34 10.92
CA GLU A 161 -1.14 -17.07 9.73
C GLU A 161 -0.05 -16.02 9.98
N ILE A 162 -0.34 -14.98 10.78
CA ILE A 162 0.69 -14.00 11.17
C ILE A 162 1.84 -14.67 11.93
N ARG A 163 1.53 -15.52 12.91
CA ARG A 163 2.54 -16.24 13.70
C ARG A 163 3.40 -17.22 12.89
N THR A 164 2.95 -17.63 11.70
CA THR A 164 3.73 -18.53 10.84
C THR A 164 4.93 -17.86 10.17
N ASP A 165 5.05 -16.53 10.26
CA ASP A 165 6.18 -15.76 9.72
C ASP A 165 6.42 -16.03 8.22
N ARG A 166 5.34 -16.02 7.43
CA ARG A 166 5.43 -16.21 5.97
C ARG A 166 6.16 -15.05 5.35
N ARG A 167 7.07 -15.36 4.45
CA ARG A 167 7.73 -14.36 3.61
C ARG A 167 6.69 -13.68 2.72
N ILE A 168 6.80 -12.36 2.61
CA ILE A 168 6.05 -11.55 1.64
C ILE A 168 7.03 -11.13 0.56
N THR A 169 6.71 -11.44 -0.69
CA THR A 169 7.56 -11.10 -1.84
C THR A 169 6.80 -10.29 -2.86
N VAL A 170 7.57 -9.53 -3.64
CA VAL A 170 7.04 -8.70 -4.72
C VAL A 170 7.68 -9.17 -6.02
N SER A 171 6.85 -9.31 -7.05
CA SER A 171 7.31 -9.56 -8.41
C SER A 171 6.53 -8.68 -9.39
N ASN A 172 7.04 -8.56 -10.61
CA ASN A 172 6.40 -7.82 -11.68
C ASN A 172 6.28 -8.75 -12.88
N LEU A 173 5.08 -8.91 -13.39
CA LEU A 173 4.79 -9.79 -14.52
C LEU A 173 4.09 -9.02 -15.64
N PRO A 174 4.30 -9.38 -16.91
CA PRO A 174 3.43 -8.92 -17.98
C PRO A 174 1.97 -9.19 -17.64
N ARG A 175 1.08 -8.29 -18.05
CA ARG A 175 -0.35 -8.36 -17.72
C ARG A 175 -0.96 -9.71 -18.09
N GLU A 176 -0.65 -10.21 -19.28
CA GLU A 176 -1.17 -11.51 -19.73
C GLU A 176 -0.75 -12.66 -18.79
N GLU A 177 0.52 -12.70 -18.39
CA GLU A 177 1.05 -13.70 -17.45
C GLU A 177 0.45 -13.56 -16.05
N ALA A 178 0.33 -12.32 -15.55
CA ALA A 178 -0.31 -12.04 -14.26
C ALA A 178 -1.76 -12.52 -14.24
N PHE A 179 -2.52 -12.26 -15.30
CA PHE A 179 -3.93 -12.63 -15.40
C PHE A 179 -4.14 -14.13 -15.68
N ALA A 180 -3.09 -14.87 -16.04
CA ALA A 180 -3.11 -16.33 -16.08
C ALA A 180 -3.02 -16.97 -14.69
N ILE A 181 -2.61 -16.21 -13.66
CA ILE A 181 -2.59 -16.68 -12.27
C ILE A 181 -4.06 -16.72 -11.75
N PRO A 182 -4.55 -17.87 -11.27
CA PRO A 182 -5.91 -17.98 -10.73
C PRO A 182 -6.14 -17.03 -9.56
N ASP A 183 -7.32 -16.40 -9.54
CA ASP A 183 -7.79 -15.53 -8.46
C ASP A 183 -6.83 -14.40 -8.04
N ILE A 184 -5.95 -13.97 -8.95
CA ILE A 184 -4.97 -12.89 -8.74
C ILE A 184 -5.62 -11.54 -8.37
N ILE A 185 -6.91 -11.40 -8.68
CA ILE A 185 -7.76 -10.27 -8.29
C ILE A 185 -8.70 -10.74 -7.18
N ARG A 186 -8.45 -10.28 -5.95
CA ARG A 186 -9.29 -10.62 -4.79
C ARG A 186 -10.47 -9.66 -4.57
N THR A 187 -10.56 -8.63 -5.40
CA THR A 187 -11.67 -7.70 -5.41
C THR A 187 -12.77 -8.18 -6.36
N ALA A 188 -14.04 -8.00 -5.99
CA ALA A 188 -15.20 -8.36 -6.79
C ALA A 188 -15.27 -7.62 -8.14
N THR A 189 -14.56 -6.49 -8.25
CA THR A 189 -14.32 -5.78 -9.50
C THR A 189 -12.82 -5.71 -9.74
N ASN A 190 -12.38 -5.87 -10.98
CA ASN A 190 -10.99 -5.62 -11.35
C ASN A 190 -10.68 -4.11 -11.24
N LEU A 191 -9.82 -3.74 -10.31
CA LEU A 191 -9.41 -2.36 -10.08
C LEU A 191 -8.15 -1.97 -10.86
N LEU A 192 -7.50 -2.89 -11.57
CA LEU A 192 -6.33 -2.57 -12.39
C LEU A 192 -6.76 -1.81 -13.64
N PRO A 193 -6.22 -0.60 -13.87
CA PRO A 193 -6.41 0.10 -15.11
C PRO A 193 -6.01 -0.75 -16.33
N PRO A 194 -6.74 -0.63 -17.46
CA PRO A 194 -6.52 -1.47 -18.65
C PRO A 194 -5.17 -1.22 -19.34
N ASP A 195 -4.61 -0.03 -19.16
CA ASP A 195 -3.32 0.44 -19.70
C ASP A 195 -2.09 -0.04 -18.89
N ILE A 196 -2.29 -0.70 -17.76
CA ILE A 196 -1.18 -1.32 -17.01
C ILE A 196 -0.72 -2.59 -17.73
N GLU A 197 0.45 -2.48 -18.39
CA GLU A 197 1.12 -3.58 -19.10
C GLU A 197 1.92 -4.51 -18.19
N ILE A 198 2.50 -3.97 -17.11
CA ILE A 198 3.25 -4.73 -16.10
C ILE A 198 2.50 -4.66 -14.79
N VAL A 199 2.08 -5.82 -14.29
CA VAL A 199 1.31 -5.95 -13.05
C VAL A 199 2.26 -6.32 -11.92
N ARG A 200 2.23 -5.51 -10.87
CA ARG A 200 2.94 -5.81 -9.62
C ARG A 200 2.13 -6.81 -8.81
N ILE A 201 2.79 -7.88 -8.39
CA ILE A 201 2.22 -8.99 -7.64
C ILE A 201 2.86 -9.03 -6.26
N VAL A 202 2.02 -9.06 -5.24
CA VAL A 202 2.41 -9.32 -3.84
C VAL A 202 2.02 -10.74 -3.51
N ASP A 203 3.00 -11.53 -3.08
CA ASP A 203 2.83 -12.93 -2.71
C ASP A 203 3.17 -13.14 -1.24
N ILE A 204 2.18 -13.54 -0.46
CA ILE A 204 2.34 -14.07 0.90
C ILE A 204 2.43 -15.59 0.78
N ALA A 205 3.65 -16.10 0.92
CA ALA A 205 3.99 -17.48 0.56
C ALA A 205 3.01 -18.52 1.13
N GLY A 206 2.27 -19.18 0.23
CA GLY A 206 1.33 -20.25 0.56
C GLY A 206 0.02 -19.80 1.24
N LEU A 207 -0.31 -18.50 1.19
CA LEU A 207 -1.58 -17.97 1.71
C LEU A 207 -2.34 -17.15 0.66
N ASP A 208 -1.68 -16.14 0.08
CA ASP A 208 -2.36 -15.15 -0.76
C ASP A 208 -1.40 -14.60 -1.81
N THR A 209 -1.86 -14.53 -3.06
CA THR A 209 -1.13 -13.93 -4.17
C THR A 209 -2.08 -12.97 -4.86
N GLN A 210 -1.76 -11.68 -4.85
CA GLN A 210 -2.66 -10.63 -5.37
C GLN A 210 -1.88 -9.59 -6.19
N ALA A 211 -2.55 -9.05 -7.20
CA ALA A 211 -2.09 -7.84 -7.85
C ALA A 211 -2.29 -6.64 -6.92
N ASP A 212 -1.19 -6.01 -6.50
CA ASP A 212 -1.21 -4.89 -5.59
C ASP A 212 -0.04 -3.92 -5.84
N GLY A 213 -0.33 -2.62 -5.72
CA GLY A 213 0.61 -1.53 -5.96
C GLY A 213 1.11 -0.81 -4.71
N GLY A 214 0.73 -1.24 -3.51
CA GLY A 214 1.10 -0.63 -2.24
C GLY A 214 2.35 -1.22 -1.59
N THR A 215 2.63 -0.75 -0.38
CA THR A 215 3.85 -1.12 0.37
C THR A 215 3.54 -2.15 1.45
N HIS A 216 4.42 -3.15 1.58
CA HIS A 216 4.24 -4.30 2.47
C HIS A 216 5.47 -4.54 3.34
N VAL A 217 5.23 -5.08 4.54
CA VAL A 217 6.33 -5.62 5.36
C VAL A 217 6.92 -6.87 4.71
N ALA A 218 8.14 -7.25 5.10
CA ALA A 218 8.86 -8.36 4.48
C ALA A 218 8.36 -9.76 4.92
N SER A 219 7.69 -9.84 6.07
CA SER A 219 7.07 -11.08 6.55
C SER A 219 5.81 -10.82 7.36
N THR A 220 4.96 -11.85 7.49
CA THR A 220 3.72 -11.72 8.26
C THR A 220 3.98 -11.47 9.75
N ALA A 221 5.08 -11.92 10.33
CA ALA A 221 5.40 -11.66 11.74
C ALA A 221 5.62 -10.17 12.05
N MET A 222 6.02 -9.38 11.05
CA MET A 222 6.19 -7.93 11.21
C MET A 222 4.86 -7.16 11.31
N ILE A 223 3.72 -7.81 11.01
CA ILE A 223 2.40 -7.18 11.09
C ILE A 223 2.05 -6.83 12.54
N GLY A 224 2.36 -7.71 13.49
CA GLY A 224 1.88 -7.63 14.87
C GLY A 224 0.62 -8.48 15.05
N GLN A 225 -0.38 -7.98 15.78
CA GLN A 225 -1.63 -8.69 16.00
C GLN A 225 -2.80 -7.98 15.31
N LEU A 226 -3.68 -8.73 14.65
CA LEU A 226 -4.90 -8.20 14.03
C LEU A 226 -6.12 -8.46 14.92
N GLU A 227 -6.87 -7.41 15.22
CA GLU A 227 -8.14 -7.48 15.95
C GLU A 227 -9.31 -7.17 15.03
N VAL A 228 -10.38 -7.99 15.07
CA VAL A 228 -11.66 -7.65 14.43
C VAL A 228 -12.53 -6.87 15.42
N VAL A 229 -12.37 -5.55 15.39
CA VAL A 229 -13.02 -4.60 16.32
C VAL A 229 -14.54 -4.65 16.16
N LYS A 230 -15.05 -4.59 14.93
CA LYS A 230 -16.49 -4.51 14.65
C LYS A 230 -16.84 -5.20 13.35
N MET A 231 -18.04 -5.76 13.28
CA MET A 231 -18.67 -6.20 12.05
C MET A 231 -19.97 -5.41 11.85
N GLU A 232 -20.19 -4.90 10.65
CA GLU A 232 -21.36 -4.08 10.30
C GLU A 232 -22.04 -4.68 9.06
N SER A 233 -23.37 -4.63 9.01
CA SER A 233 -24.12 -4.96 7.79
C SER A 233 -24.07 -3.78 6.82
N LYS A 234 -23.82 -4.06 5.54
CA LYS A 234 -23.88 -3.08 4.45
C LYS A 234 -25.09 -3.30 3.52
N GLY A 235 -26.01 -4.15 3.92
CA GLY A 235 -27.13 -4.61 3.09
C GLY A 235 -27.12 -6.13 2.94
N LYS A 236 -28.02 -6.64 2.10
CA LYS A 236 -28.12 -8.08 1.83
C LYS A 236 -26.82 -8.55 1.17
N GLY A 237 -26.19 -9.59 1.71
CA GLY A 237 -24.92 -10.13 1.19
C GLY A 237 -23.66 -9.45 1.71
N PHE A 238 -23.68 -8.15 2.02
CA PHE A 238 -22.44 -7.41 2.28
C PHE A 238 -22.16 -7.18 3.76
N ARG A 239 -20.91 -7.38 4.17
CA ARG A 239 -20.41 -7.12 5.53
C ARG A 239 -19.19 -6.23 5.50
N ARG A 240 -19.05 -5.38 6.51
CA ARG A 240 -17.85 -4.57 6.77
C ARG A 240 -17.20 -5.03 8.06
N LEU A 241 -15.93 -5.39 7.99
CA LEU A 241 -15.08 -5.58 9.15
C LEU A 241 -14.30 -4.30 9.39
N ARG A 242 -14.26 -3.86 10.65
CA ARG A 242 -13.31 -2.86 11.14
C ARG A 242 -12.25 -3.59 11.91
N VAL A 243 -11.00 -3.32 11.56
CA VAL A 243 -9.85 -3.97 12.15
C VAL A 243 -8.85 -2.98 12.71
N ARG A 244 -8.06 -3.45 13.66
CA ARG A 244 -6.93 -2.74 14.25
C ARG A 244 -5.71 -3.65 14.24
N ILE A 245 -4.54 -3.07 14.05
CA ILE A 245 -3.25 -3.72 14.23
C ILE A 245 -2.61 -3.23 15.53
N THR A 246 -2.06 -4.14 16.33
CA THR A 246 -1.29 -3.83 17.55
C THR A 246 0.13 -4.38 17.44
#